data_AF-A0A0S7ZA33-F1
#
_entry.id   AF-A0A0S7ZA33-F1
#
_cell.length_a   1.000
_cell.length_b   1.000
_cell.length_c   1.000
_cell.angle_alpha   90.00
_cell.angle_beta   90.00
_cell.angle_gamma   90.00
#
_symmetry.space_group_name_H-M   'P 1'
#
loop_
_entity.id
_entity.type
_entity.pdbx_description
1 polymer ?
#
loop_
_entity_poly.entity_id
_entity_poly.type
_entity_poly.pdbx_seq_one_letter_code
_entity_poly.pdbx_strand_id
1 'polypeptide(L)'
;MRVAADGFIDISDGRRVRTPGYYDHGLEPVPEGEAVAFLLSHAFQSHRRIVRPLSVQERKRIRLALWADSVQERMSLVDRVWRSISERVDPPTASEEPQLLQVVRYGSWAYPLYLDGGCTRVIPNGGMPLADLNVEATHEVDLERKTA
;
A
#
# COMPACT_ATOMS: atom_id res chain seq x y z
N MET A 1 26.66 -20.46 17.97
CA MET A 1 25.49 -20.79 17.14
C MET A 1 25.72 -22.19 16.58
N ARG A 2 25.00 -23.20 17.10
CA ARG A 2 24.92 -24.51 16.45
C ARG A 2 23.53 -24.57 15.84
N VAL A 3 23.45 -24.37 14.54
CA VAL A 3 22.28 -24.76 13.77
C VAL A 3 22.34 -26.29 13.75
N ALA A 4 21.42 -26.93 14.46
CA ALA A 4 21.25 -28.37 14.34
C ALA A 4 20.68 -28.65 12.93
N ALA A 5 21.22 -29.67 12.27
CA ALA A 5 21.03 -29.94 10.84
C ALA A 5 19.62 -30.44 10.46
N ASP A 6 18.69 -30.40 11.40
CA ASP A 6 17.35 -30.99 11.38
C ASP A 6 16.22 -29.95 11.31
N GLY A 7 16.54 -28.65 11.21
CA GLY A 7 15.58 -27.64 10.74
C GLY A 7 14.43 -27.28 11.69
N PHE A 8 14.42 -27.77 12.93
CA PHE A 8 13.44 -27.38 13.92
C PHE A 8 13.91 -26.15 14.71
N ILE A 9 13.03 -25.15 14.82
CA ILE A 9 13.21 -23.96 15.65
C ILE A 9 12.62 -24.24 17.03
N ASP A 10 13.45 -24.18 18.06
CA ASP A 10 13.02 -24.32 19.45
C ASP A 10 12.31 -23.04 19.92
N ILE A 11 10.99 -23.12 20.06
CA ILE A 11 10.10 -22.06 20.52
C ILE A 11 10.22 -21.75 22.02
N SER A 12 11.05 -22.48 22.76
CA SER A 12 11.33 -22.26 24.19
C SER A 12 12.37 -21.16 24.43
N ASP A 13 13.11 -20.73 23.40
CA ASP A 13 14.16 -19.72 23.54
C ASP A 13 13.55 -18.31 23.64
N GLY A 14 13.53 -17.76 24.85
CA GLY A 14 13.05 -16.40 25.15
C GLY A 14 13.98 -15.27 24.69
N ARG A 15 15.12 -15.59 24.04
CA ARG A 15 15.98 -14.57 23.43
C ARG A 15 15.26 -14.00 22.20
N ARG A 16 15.02 -12.68 22.19
CA ARG A 16 14.61 -11.95 20.97
C ARG A 16 15.65 -12.21 19.88
N VAL A 17 15.38 -13.18 19.02
CA VAL A 17 16.10 -13.35 17.76
C VAL A 17 15.76 -12.13 16.93
N ARG A 18 16.70 -11.19 16.84
CA ARG A 18 16.64 -10.14 15.81
C ARG A 18 16.76 -10.87 14.48
N THR A 19 15.64 -11.06 13.79
CA THR A 19 15.64 -11.51 12.40
C THR A 19 16.60 -10.60 11.64
N PRO A 20 17.62 -11.15 10.95
CA PRO A 20 18.67 -10.34 10.35
C PRO A 20 18.07 -9.30 9.40
N GLY A 21 18.19 -8.03 9.79
CA GLY A 21 17.79 -6.92 8.96
C GLY A 21 18.75 -6.80 7.78
N TYR A 22 18.39 -7.37 6.64
CA TYR A 22 18.92 -7.01 5.32
C TYR A 22 18.06 -7.67 4.21
N TYR A 23 16.79 -7.25 4.11
CA TYR A 23 15.85 -7.80 3.11
C TYR A 23 15.99 -7.20 1.70
N ASP A 24 16.96 -6.32 1.45
CA ASP A 24 17.03 -5.57 0.17
C ASP A 24 17.89 -6.26 -0.91
N HIS A 25 18.81 -7.13 -0.49
CA HIS A 25 19.69 -7.86 -1.40
C HIS A 25 18.99 -9.11 -1.96
N GLY A 26 18.57 -9.04 -3.23
CA GLY A 26 17.98 -10.16 -3.96
C GLY A 26 16.45 -10.21 -3.98
N LEU A 27 15.77 -9.23 -3.37
CA LEU A 27 14.31 -9.18 -3.41
C LEU A 27 13.84 -8.59 -4.75
N GLU A 28 13.19 -9.42 -5.56
CA GLU A 28 12.55 -8.95 -6.78
C GLU A 28 11.30 -8.11 -6.45
N PRO A 29 11.17 -6.90 -7.05
CA PRO A 29 10.01 -6.07 -6.83
C PRO A 29 8.73 -6.77 -7.29
N VAL A 30 7.61 -6.50 -6.64
CA VAL A 30 6.29 -6.90 -7.16
C VAL A 30 6.05 -6.20 -8.51
N PRO A 31 5.39 -6.85 -9.50
CA PRO A 31 4.87 -6.15 -10.67
C PRO A 31 4.07 -4.91 -10.26
N GLU A 32 4.22 -3.81 -11.00
CA GLU A 32 3.70 -2.52 -10.54
C GLU A 32 2.19 -2.53 -10.32
N GLY A 33 1.41 -3.11 -11.24
CA GLY A 33 -0.04 -3.21 -11.09
C GLY A 33 -0.48 -4.02 -9.88
N GLU A 34 0.19 -5.15 -9.61
CA GLU A 34 -0.07 -5.94 -8.40
C GLU A 34 0.27 -5.15 -7.13
N ALA A 35 1.37 -4.38 -7.16
CA ALA A 35 1.77 -3.56 -6.02
C ALA A 35 0.79 -2.41 -5.75
N VAL A 36 0.30 -1.76 -6.80
CA VAL A 36 -0.72 -0.70 -6.72
C VAL A 36 -2.03 -1.29 -6.20
N ALA A 37 -2.52 -2.38 -6.79
CA ALA A 37 -3.77 -3.02 -6.36
C ALA A 37 -3.71 -3.47 -4.89
N PHE A 38 -2.60 -4.09 -4.47
CA PHE A 38 -2.42 -4.50 -3.08
C PHE A 38 -2.31 -3.31 -2.13
N LEU A 39 -1.58 -2.25 -2.49
CA LEU A 39 -1.52 -1.06 -1.66
C LEU A 39 -2.93 -0.49 -1.48
N LEU A 40 -3.64 -0.27 -2.58
CA LEU A 40 -4.95 0.39 -2.63
C LEU A 40 -6.11 -0.45 -2.08
N SER A 41 -5.90 -1.74 -1.79
CA SER A 41 -6.87 -2.57 -1.08
C SER A 41 -6.92 -2.30 0.43
N HIS A 42 -6.03 -1.46 0.97
CA HIS A 42 -5.95 -1.17 2.40
C HIS A 42 -6.48 0.24 2.72
N ALA A 43 -7.02 0.40 3.93
CA ALA A 43 -7.34 1.71 4.48
C ALA A 43 -6.12 2.32 5.17
N PHE A 44 -5.90 3.61 4.96
CA PHE A 44 -4.75 4.34 5.45
C PHE A 44 -5.15 5.40 6.44
N GLN A 45 -4.52 5.40 7.62
CA GLN A 45 -4.78 6.43 8.62
C GLN A 45 -4.34 7.80 8.10
N SER A 46 -5.10 8.83 8.47
CA SER A 46 -5.00 10.21 7.97
C SER A 46 -5.51 10.42 6.54
N HIS A 47 -5.87 11.66 6.25
CA HIS A 47 -6.31 12.11 4.94
C HIS A 47 -5.11 12.46 4.06
N ARG A 48 -4.93 11.70 2.98
CA ARG A 48 -3.77 11.78 2.10
C ARG A 48 -4.16 11.51 0.65
N ARG A 49 -3.48 12.15 -0.31
CA ARG A 49 -3.62 11.87 -1.75
C ARG A 49 -2.32 11.34 -2.34
N ILE A 50 -2.40 10.49 -3.36
CA ILE A 50 -1.22 9.98 -4.06
C ILE A 50 -0.70 11.04 -5.01
N VAL A 51 0.61 11.30 -4.95
CA VAL A 51 1.26 12.33 -5.78
C VAL A 51 2.27 11.77 -6.76
N ARG A 52 2.64 10.48 -6.64
CA ARG A 52 3.64 9.85 -7.53
C ARG A 52 3.50 8.32 -7.57
N PRO A 53 4.04 7.66 -8.62
CA PRO A 53 4.08 6.20 -8.72
C PRO A 53 5.04 5.54 -7.72
N LEU A 54 4.91 4.21 -7.62
CA LEU A 54 5.74 3.37 -6.76
C LEU A 54 7.14 3.19 -7.37
N SER A 55 8.16 3.57 -6.61
CA SER A 55 9.55 3.22 -6.92
C SER A 55 9.80 1.72 -6.78
N VAL A 56 10.92 1.24 -7.34
CA VAL A 56 11.39 -0.14 -7.18
C VAL A 56 11.50 -0.53 -5.70
N GLN A 57 12.03 0.36 -4.85
CA GLN A 57 12.17 0.10 -3.41
C GLN A 57 10.82 -0.05 -2.72
N GLU A 58 9.82 0.74 -3.12
CA GLU A 58 8.47 0.62 -2.57
C GLU A 58 7.80 -0.68 -3.02
N ARG A 59 7.97 -1.10 -4.28
CA ARG A 59 7.48 -2.40 -4.76
C ARG A 59 8.15 -3.58 -4.06
N LYS A 60 9.43 -3.47 -3.70
CA LYS A 60 10.12 -4.43 -2.83
C LYS A 60 9.53 -4.46 -1.41
N ARG A 61 9.19 -3.31 -0.83
CA ARG A 61 8.51 -3.25 0.48
C ARG A 61 7.11 -3.86 0.43
N ILE A 62 6.38 -3.67 -0.67
CA ILE A 62 5.10 -4.35 -0.90
C ILE A 62 5.30 -5.87 -0.97
N ARG A 63 6.38 -6.37 -1.60
CA ARG A 63 6.73 -7.81 -1.56
C ARG A 63 6.86 -8.31 -0.12
N LEU A 64 7.57 -7.58 0.74
CA LEU A 64 7.69 -7.94 2.15
C LEU A 64 6.34 -7.91 2.86
N ALA A 65 5.47 -6.94 2.55
CA ALA A 65 4.14 -6.85 3.16
C ALA A 65 3.25 -8.05 2.79
N LEU A 66 3.34 -8.54 1.54
CA LEU A 66 2.65 -9.75 1.09
C LEU A 66 3.09 -11.00 1.85
N TRP A 67 4.37 -11.08 2.23
CA TRP A 67 4.95 -12.20 2.96
C TRP A 67 4.97 -12.02 4.48
N ALA A 68 4.45 -10.89 4.99
CA ALA A 68 4.45 -10.63 6.42
C ALA A 68 3.60 -11.66 7.18
N ASP A 69 4.19 -12.24 8.23
CA ASP A 69 3.57 -13.28 9.05
C ASP A 69 2.54 -12.72 10.05
N SER A 70 2.44 -11.39 10.15
CA SER A 70 1.45 -10.72 10.99
C SER A 70 0.78 -9.54 10.30
N VAL A 71 -0.48 -9.29 10.67
CA VAL A 71 -1.24 -8.11 10.22
C VAL A 71 -0.52 -6.82 10.62
N GLN A 72 0.03 -6.76 11.82
CA GLN A 72 0.73 -5.57 12.30
C GLN A 72 1.98 -5.24 11.48
N GLU A 73 2.77 -6.25 11.12
CA GLU A 73 3.95 -6.07 10.27
C GLU A 73 3.55 -5.65 8.85
N ARG A 74 2.54 -6.31 8.27
CA ARG A 74 1.98 -5.95 6.95
C ARG A 74 1.53 -4.49 6.94
N MET A 75 0.71 -4.09 7.90
CA MET A 75 0.18 -2.73 7.98
C MET A 75 1.30 -1.69 8.19
N SER A 76 2.33 -2.03 8.96
CA SER A 76 3.51 -1.16 9.16
C SER A 76 4.29 -0.93 7.85
N LEU A 77 4.48 -1.99 7.04
CA LEU A 77 5.16 -1.89 5.74
C LEU A 77 4.32 -1.10 4.74
N VAL A 78 3.02 -1.39 4.68
CA VAL A 78 2.04 -0.72 3.80
C VAL A 78 1.90 0.77 4.14
N ASP A 79 1.79 1.13 5.42
CA ASP A 79 1.70 2.52 5.89
C ASP A 79 2.96 3.33 5.54
N ARG A 80 4.15 2.74 5.61
CA ARG A 80 5.39 3.40 5.19
C ARG A 80 5.40 3.71 3.69
N VAL A 81 4.99 2.75 2.85
CA VAL A 81 4.88 2.95 1.40
C VAL A 81 3.84 4.02 1.08
N TRP A 82 2.69 3.98 1.75
CA TRP A 82 1.66 5.00 1.57
C TRP A 82 2.17 6.40 1.88
N ARG A 83 2.82 6.59 3.03
CA ARG A 83 3.35 7.88 3.44
C ARG A 83 4.44 8.42 2.51
N SER A 84 5.19 7.55 1.84
CA SER A 84 6.27 7.99 0.95
C SER A 84 5.75 8.44 -0.42
N ILE A 85 4.62 7.92 -0.90
CA ILE A 85 4.03 8.29 -2.20
C ILE A 85 2.90 9.32 -2.10
N SER A 86 2.52 9.72 -0.89
CA SER A 86 1.37 10.58 -0.64
C SER A 86 1.72 11.84 0.13
N GLU A 87 0.91 12.88 -0.06
CA GLU A 87 0.93 14.08 0.77
C GLU A 87 -0.36 14.20 1.58
N ARG A 88 -0.30 14.97 2.67
CA ARG A 88 -1.48 15.25 3.49
C ARG A 88 -2.43 16.16 2.74
N VAL A 89 -3.72 15.94 2.95
CA VAL A 89 -4.79 16.84 2.49
C VAL A 89 -5.60 17.28 3.69
N ASP A 90 -6.24 18.44 3.57
CA ASP A 90 -7.08 18.96 4.63
C ASP A 90 -8.28 18.04 4.86
N PRO A 91 -8.68 17.83 6.12
CA PRO A 91 -9.82 16.98 6.43
C PRO A 91 -11.11 17.57 5.86
N PRO A 92 -12.07 16.71 5.46
CA PRO A 92 -13.35 17.16 4.96
C PRO A 92 -14.10 17.91 6.07
N THR A 93 -14.76 19.01 5.70
CA THR A 93 -15.55 19.81 6.67
C THR A 93 -16.74 19.02 7.21
N ALA A 94 -17.28 18.08 6.43
CA ALA A 94 -18.32 17.14 6.83
C ALA A 94 -17.73 15.73 6.89
N SER A 95 -17.63 15.15 8.08
CA SER A 95 -16.98 13.86 8.33
C SER A 95 -17.92 12.65 8.26
N GLU A 96 -19.22 12.86 8.01
CA GLU A 96 -20.25 11.81 8.11
C GLU A 96 -20.41 10.97 6.84
N GLU A 97 -19.99 11.48 5.68
CA GLU A 97 -20.06 10.77 4.40
C GLU A 97 -18.69 10.67 3.73
N PRO A 98 -18.37 9.54 3.06
CA PRO A 98 -17.14 9.43 2.29
C PRO A 98 -17.07 10.49 1.18
N GLN A 99 -16.03 11.32 1.18
CA GLN A 99 -15.80 12.33 0.16
C GLN A 99 -14.78 11.85 -0.88
N LEU A 100 -15.14 11.86 -2.16
CA LEU A 100 -14.21 11.51 -3.24
C LEU A 100 -13.06 12.53 -3.28
N LEU A 101 -11.83 12.02 -3.10
CA LEU A 101 -10.61 12.81 -3.12
C LEU A 101 -9.93 12.79 -4.49
N GLN A 102 -9.75 11.59 -5.04
CA GLN A 102 -8.89 11.36 -6.19
C GLN A 102 -9.30 10.06 -6.89
N VAL A 103 -9.18 10.00 -8.21
CA VAL A 103 -9.20 8.71 -8.93
C VAL A 103 -7.77 8.38 -9.36
N VAL A 104 -7.29 7.23 -8.91
CA VAL A 104 -6.01 6.67 -9.36
C VAL A 104 -6.28 5.71 -10.51
N ARG A 105 -5.61 5.90 -11.64
CA ARG A 105 -5.72 5.04 -12.81
C ARG A 105 -4.46 4.21 -12.97
N TYR A 106 -4.66 2.93 -13.23
CA TYR A 106 -3.59 2.01 -13.61
C TYR A 106 -4.15 0.97 -14.58
N GLY A 107 -3.67 0.99 -15.83
CA GLY A 107 -4.14 0.13 -16.90
C GLY A 107 -5.62 0.32 -17.18
N SER A 108 -6.36 -0.78 -17.22
CA SER A 108 -7.82 -0.78 -17.41
C SER A 108 -8.61 -0.57 -16.12
N TRP A 109 -7.95 -0.25 -15.00
CA TRP A 109 -8.58 -0.13 -13.68
C TRP A 109 -8.54 1.31 -13.16
N ALA A 110 -9.58 1.65 -12.42
CA ALA A 110 -9.73 2.89 -11.68
C ALA A 110 -9.89 2.57 -10.19
N TYR A 111 -9.24 3.36 -9.35
CA TYR A 111 -9.28 3.25 -7.90
C TYR A 111 -9.72 4.59 -7.32
N PRO A 112 -11.03 4.81 -7.12
CA PRO A 112 -11.53 6.04 -6.55
C PRO A 112 -11.21 6.06 -5.04
N LEU A 113 -10.35 6.99 -4.63
CA LEU A 113 -9.93 7.24 -3.27
C LEU A 113 -10.88 8.22 -2.60
N TYR A 114 -11.36 7.84 -1.41
CA TYR A 114 -12.25 8.63 -0.58
C TYR A 114 -11.57 8.98 0.75
N LEU A 115 -11.90 10.16 1.26
CA LEU A 115 -11.75 10.50 2.68
C LEU A 115 -12.98 9.98 3.41
N ASP A 116 -12.78 9.03 4.32
CA ASP A 116 -13.85 8.36 5.07
C ASP A 116 -13.49 8.33 6.55
N GLY A 117 -14.24 9.07 7.38
CA GLY A 117 -13.92 9.30 8.78
C GLY A 117 -12.49 9.83 8.96
N GLY A 118 -11.65 9.10 9.71
CA GLY A 118 -10.24 9.46 9.96
C GLY A 118 -9.22 8.89 8.98
N CYS A 119 -9.64 8.31 7.86
CA CYS A 119 -8.75 7.57 6.95
C CYS A 119 -8.98 7.89 5.47
N THR A 120 -8.02 7.51 4.64
CA THR A 120 -8.14 7.46 3.19
C THR A 120 -8.28 6.00 2.76
N ARG A 121 -9.24 5.69 1.87
CA ARG A 121 -9.45 4.33 1.36
C ARG A 121 -10.06 4.33 -0.04
N VAL A 122 -9.95 3.23 -0.77
CA VAL A 122 -10.65 3.06 -2.06
C VAL A 122 -12.05 2.51 -1.83
N ILE A 123 -13.06 3.08 -2.50
CA ILE A 123 -14.45 2.59 -2.47
C ILE A 123 -14.96 2.49 -3.92
N PRO A 124 -15.36 1.30 -4.41
CA PRO A 124 -15.33 0.00 -3.73
C PRO A 124 -13.89 -0.50 -3.48
N ASN A 125 -13.72 -1.31 -2.43
CA ASN A 125 -12.42 -1.86 -2.07
C ASN A 125 -11.80 -2.62 -3.26
N GLY A 126 -10.54 -2.32 -3.58
CA GLY A 126 -9.83 -2.97 -4.69
C GLY A 126 -10.07 -2.35 -6.07
N GLY A 127 -10.83 -1.25 -6.16
CA GLY A 127 -11.07 -0.52 -7.40
C GLY A 127 -12.15 -1.14 -8.28
N MET A 128 -12.28 -0.61 -9.49
CA MET A 128 -13.28 -1.02 -10.48
C MET A 128 -12.73 -0.84 -11.90
N PRO A 129 -13.33 -1.50 -12.91
CA PRO A 129 -12.96 -1.26 -14.31
C PRO A 129 -13.14 0.21 -14.69
N LEU A 130 -12.18 0.76 -15.43
CA LEU A 130 -12.21 2.16 -15.86
C LEU A 130 -13.46 2.49 -16.70
N ALA A 131 -13.95 1.53 -17.47
CA ALA A 131 -15.16 1.69 -18.28
C ALA A 131 -16.43 1.88 -17.44
N ASP A 132 -16.43 1.42 -16.20
CA ASP A 132 -17.57 1.50 -15.29
C ASP A 132 -17.54 2.78 -14.42
N LEU A 133 -16.46 3.56 -14.51
CA LEU A 133 -16.25 4.75 -13.70
C LEU A 133 -17.12 5.92 -14.17
N ASN A 134 -18.12 6.28 -13.36
CA ASN A 134 -19.05 7.38 -13.65
C ASN A 134 -18.91 8.57 -12.67
N VAL A 135 -17.73 8.81 -12.12
CA VAL A 135 -17.49 9.87 -11.12
C VAL A 135 -16.65 11.01 -11.68
N GLU A 136 -17.05 12.25 -11.38
CA GLU A 136 -16.22 13.44 -11.61
C GLU A 136 -15.24 13.60 -10.45
N ALA A 137 -13.95 13.41 -10.70
CA ALA A 137 -12.92 13.42 -9.67
C ALA A 137 -12.31 14.82 -9.47
N THR A 138 -12.10 15.21 -8.21
CA THR A 138 -11.34 16.43 -7.87
C THR A 138 -9.90 16.37 -8.38
N HIS A 139 -9.31 15.17 -8.35
CA HIS A 139 -7.97 14.91 -8.87
C HIS A 139 -7.92 13.57 -9.60
N GLU A 140 -7.23 13.55 -10.73
CA GLU A 140 -6.97 12.33 -11.49
C GLU A 140 -5.46 12.14 -11.63
N VAL A 141 -4.98 10.94 -11.30
CA VAL A 141 -3.57 10.58 -11.46
C VAL A 141 -3.46 9.26 -12.19
N ASP A 142 -2.75 9.30 -13.31
CA ASP A 142 -2.39 8.13 -14.11
C ASP A 142 -0.98 7.66 -13.70
N LEU A 143 -0.91 6.49 -13.07
CA LEU A 143 0.36 5.93 -12.59
C LEU A 143 1.14 5.19 -13.68
N GLU A 144 0.53 4.90 -14.85
CA GLU A 144 1.25 4.25 -15.96
C GLU A 144 2.08 5.22 -16.78
N ARG A 145 1.71 6.50 -16.78
CA ARG A 145 2.48 7.54 -17.46
C ARG A 145 3.83 7.71 -16.76
N LYS A 146 4.83 6.97 -17.25
CA LYS A 146 6.24 7.27 -17.03
C LYS A 146 6.41 8.76 -17.29
N THR A 147 6.79 9.52 -16.25
CA THR A 147 7.34 10.86 -16.43
C THR A 147 8.45 10.73 -17.47
N ALA A 148 8.17 11.28 -18.66
CA ALA A 148 9.11 11.36 -19.76
C ALA A 148 10.35 12.15 -19.37
#